data_AF-A0A4Y8MBS2-F1
#
_entry.id   AF-A0A4Y8MBS2-F1
#
_cell.length_a   1.000
_cell.length_b   1.000
_cell.length_c   1.000
_cell.angle_alpha   90.00
_cell.angle_beta   90.00
_cell.angle_gamma   90.00
#
_symmetry.space_group_name_H-M   'P 1'
#
loop_
_entity.id
_entity.type
_entity.pdbx_description
1 polymer ?
#
loop_
_entity_poly.entity_id
_entity_poly.type
_entity_poly.pdbx_seq_one_letter_code
_entity_poly.pdbx_strand_id
1 'polypeptide(L)'
;MDNHRTAPKEQPLRHLLDPSYPLCREDVLWALGFIKKKVADRAPEWSGLDRPQLLAHFACFADMALLLLHRRSPSSHETACFRSMLSELLPRD
;
A
#
# COMPACT_ATOMS: atom_id res chain seq x y z
N MET A 1 28.50 -2.81 3.56
CA MET A 1 27.58 -3.92 3.92
C MET A 1 26.37 -3.78 3.03
N ASP A 2 26.52 -4.33 1.83
CA ASP A 2 25.59 -4.30 0.73
C ASP A 2 24.43 -5.23 1.03
N ASN A 3 23.30 -4.69 1.46
CA ASN A 3 22.08 -5.46 1.59
C ASN A 3 21.23 -5.25 0.32
N HIS A 4 21.65 -5.89 -0.77
CA HIS A 4 20.77 -6.14 -1.90
C HIS A 4 19.69 -7.13 -1.46
N ARG A 5 18.66 -6.63 -0.78
CA ARG A 5 17.43 -7.38 -0.56
C ARG A 5 16.71 -7.45 -1.91
N THR A 6 17.07 -8.47 -2.70
CA THR A 6 16.30 -8.92 -3.86
C THR A 6 14.85 -9.12 -3.41
N ALA A 7 13.97 -8.22 -3.84
CA ALA A 7 12.55 -8.28 -3.54
C ALA A 7 11.96 -9.60 -4.03
N PRO A 8 11.27 -10.39 -3.18
CA PRO A 8 10.53 -11.56 -3.63
C PRO A 8 9.40 -11.10 -4.54
N LYS A 9 9.37 -11.68 -5.74
CA LYS A 9 8.25 -11.60 -6.66
C LYS A 9 7.01 -12.18 -5.94
N GLU A 10 5.92 -11.42 -5.90
CA GLU A 10 4.53 -11.87 -5.62
C GLU A 10 4.12 -12.23 -4.19
N GLN A 11 5.04 -12.53 -3.26
CA GLN A 11 4.72 -12.73 -1.82
C GLN A 11 4.59 -11.49 -0.89
N PRO A 12 4.79 -10.21 -1.29
CA PRO A 12 4.76 -9.08 -0.33
C PRO A 12 3.39 -8.82 0.31
N LEU A 13 2.29 -9.02 -0.42
CA LEU A 13 0.97 -8.54 0.01
C LEU A 13 0.48 -9.19 1.31
N ARG A 14 0.69 -10.50 1.48
CA ARG A 14 0.26 -11.20 2.70
C ARG A 14 1.03 -10.73 3.93
N HIS A 15 2.32 -10.44 3.79
CA HIS A 15 3.13 -9.91 4.88
C HIS A 15 2.80 -8.44 5.21
N LEU A 16 2.47 -7.63 4.20
CA LEU A 16 2.03 -6.24 4.39
C LEU A 16 0.74 -6.16 5.22
N LEU A 17 -0.15 -7.14 5.04
CA LEU A 17 -1.42 -7.25 5.75
C LEU A 17 -1.31 -7.86 7.16
N ASP A 18 -0.19 -8.53 7.49
CA ASP A 18 0.01 -9.11 8.81
C ASP A 18 0.15 -8.00 9.86
N PRO A 19 -0.73 -7.92 10.88
CA PRO A 19 -0.65 -6.90 11.92
C PRO A 19 0.66 -6.92 12.72
N SER A 20 1.27 -8.10 12.83
CA SER A 20 2.49 -8.37 13.61
C SER A 20 3.77 -8.03 12.87
N TYR A 21 3.69 -7.82 11.55
CA TYR A 21 4.85 -7.50 10.73
C TYR A 21 5.14 -5.99 10.77
N PRO A 22 6.36 -5.54 11.12
CA PRO A 22 6.71 -4.13 11.07
C PRO A 22 6.92 -3.68 9.62
N LEU A 23 6.07 -2.77 9.12
CA LEU A 23 6.24 -2.20 7.79
C LEU A 23 7.54 -1.39 7.70
N CYS A 24 8.42 -1.73 6.77
CA CYS A 24 9.59 -0.92 6.46
C CYS A 24 9.34 0.05 5.31
N ARG A 25 10.30 0.94 5.04
CA ARG A 25 10.19 1.95 4.00
C ARG A 25 10.03 1.33 2.60
N GLU A 26 10.81 0.28 2.31
CA GLU A 26 10.74 -0.44 1.03
C GLU A 26 9.37 -1.10 0.81
N ASP A 27 8.77 -1.61 1.88
CA ASP A 27 7.45 -2.25 1.86
C ASP A 27 6.35 -1.27 1.44
N VAL A 28 6.35 -0.06 2.02
CA VAL A 28 5.40 0.99 1.66
C VAL A 28 5.63 1.47 0.22
N LEU A 29 6.90 1.66 -0.19
CA LEU A 29 7.22 2.05 -1.57
C LEU A 29 6.75 1.03 -2.59
N TRP A 30 6.95 -0.26 -2.30
CA TRP A 30 6.49 -1.34 -3.15
C TRP A 30 4.96 -1.33 -3.27
N ALA A 31 4.25 -1.19 -2.15
CA ALA A 31 2.78 -1.18 -2.12
C ALA A 31 2.20 0.02 -2.89
N LEU A 32 2.74 1.23 -2.72
CA LEU A 32 2.33 2.40 -3.51
C LEU A 32 2.61 2.20 -5.00
N GLY A 33 3.75 1.59 -5.35
CA GLY A 33 4.08 1.25 -6.74
C GLY A 33 3.09 0.26 -7.36
N PHE A 34 2.69 -0.77 -6.59
CA PHE A 34 1.68 -1.75 -6.98
C PHE A 34 0.32 -1.08 -7.21
N ILE A 35 -0.13 -0.24 -6.28
CA ILE A 35 -1.40 0.49 -6.41
C ILE A 35 -1.39 1.37 -7.66
N LYS A 36 -0.32 2.17 -7.85
CA LYS A 36 -0.17 3.03 -9.03
C LYS A 36 -0.27 2.23 -10.32
N LYS A 37 0.38 1.07 -10.38
CA LYS A 37 0.33 0.18 -11.56
C LYS A 37 -1.09 -0.32 -11.82
N LYS A 38 -1.79 -0.81 -10.79
CA LYS A 38 -3.18 -1.28 -10.90
C LYS A 38 -4.15 -0.19 -11.38
N VAL A 39 -4.00 1.06 -10.91
CA VAL A 39 -4.79 2.21 -11.42
C VAL A 39 -4.47 2.46 -12.90
N ALA A 40 -3.18 2.49 -13.27
CA ALA A 40 -2.76 2.75 -14.65
C ALA A 40 -3.28 1.66 -15.62
N ASP A 41 -3.29 0.41 -15.17
CA ASP A 41 -3.78 -0.75 -15.92
C ASP A 41 -5.32 -0.83 -15.94
N ARG A 42 -6.03 0.08 -15.27
CA ARG A 42 -7.50 0.10 -15.12
C ARG A 42 -8.03 -1.27 -14.67
N ALA A 43 -7.41 -1.83 -13.64
CA ALA A 43 -7.73 -3.16 -13.14
C ALA A 43 -9.25 -3.32 -12.95
N PRO A 44 -9.88 -4.34 -13.57
CA PRO A 44 -11.34 -4.47 -13.59
C PRO A 44 -11.94 -4.56 -12.18
N GLU A 45 -11.21 -5.11 -11.22
CA GLU A 45 -11.60 -5.17 -9.80
C GLU A 45 -11.74 -3.79 -9.14
N TRP A 46 -11.16 -2.72 -9.69
CA TRP A 46 -11.22 -1.35 -9.14
C TRP A 46 -12.15 -0.42 -9.90
N SER A 47 -12.75 -0.90 -11.00
CA SER A 47 -13.69 -0.14 -11.82
C SER A 47 -15.03 0.15 -11.14
N GLY A 48 -15.31 -0.51 -10.01
CA GLY A 48 -16.55 -0.39 -9.26
C GLY A 48 -16.49 0.47 -7.99
N LEU A 49 -15.36 1.12 -7.69
CA LEU A 49 -15.25 1.97 -6.51
C LEU A 49 -16.13 3.22 -6.65
N ASP A 50 -16.96 3.49 -5.63
CA ASP A 50 -17.75 4.70 -5.61
C ASP A 50 -16.88 5.95 -5.33
N ARG A 51 -17.41 7.14 -5.62
CA ARG A 51 -16.65 8.39 -5.49
C ARG A 51 -16.14 8.64 -4.05
N PRO A 52 -16.92 8.41 -2.98
CA PRO A 52 -16.43 8.50 -1.60
C PRO A 52 -15.25 7.57 -1.30
N GLN A 53 -15.33 6.29 -1.68
CA GLN A 53 -14.26 5.32 -1.46
C GLN A 53 -12.99 5.70 -2.23
N LEU A 54 -13.14 6.14 -3.49
CA LEU A 54 -12.01 6.60 -4.29
C LEU A 54 -11.28 7.77 -3.63
N LEU A 55 -12.01 8.74 -3.08
CA LEU A 55 -11.43 9.88 -2.37
C LEU A 55 -10.71 9.45 -1.09
N ALA A 56 -11.29 8.52 -0.33
CA ALA A 56 -10.66 7.99 0.88
C ALA A 56 -9.38 7.21 0.58
N HIS A 57 -9.39 6.34 -0.44
CA HIS A 57 -8.21 5.61 -0.89
C HIS A 57 -7.12 6.54 -1.42
N PHE A 58 -7.52 7.56 -2.20
CA PHE A 58 -6.57 8.55 -2.70
C PHE A 58 -5.92 9.35 -1.55
N ALA A 59 -6.70 9.78 -0.56
CA ALA A 59 -6.17 10.49 0.61
C ALA A 59 -5.15 9.62 1.35
N CYS A 60 -5.48 8.36 1.65
CA CYS A 60 -4.57 7.42 2.30
C CYS A 60 -3.30 7.18 1.49
N PHE A 61 -3.43 6.98 0.17
CA PHE A 61 -2.27 6.84 -0.73
C PHE A 61 -1.36 8.08 -0.68
N ALA A 62 -1.96 9.28 -0.74
CA ALA A 62 -1.24 10.55 -0.74
C ALA A 62 -0.52 10.78 0.59
N ASP A 63 -1.16 10.51 1.72
CA ASP A 63 -0.56 10.65 3.05
C ASP A 63 0.66 9.74 3.21
N MET A 64 0.55 8.47 2.82
CA MET A 64 1.68 7.53 2.88
C MET A 64 2.83 7.94 1.95
N ALA A 65 2.52 8.47 0.76
CA ALA A 65 3.53 9.01 -0.14
C ALA A 65 4.23 10.24 0.47
N LEU A 66 3.47 11.14 1.11
CA LEU A 66 4.02 12.32 1.78
C LEU A 66 4.88 11.94 2.98
N LEU A 67 4.52 10.93 3.78
CA LEU A 67 5.35 10.45 4.89
C LEU A 67 6.71 9.93 4.40
N LEU A 68 6.70 9.17 3.30
CA LEU A 68 7.93 8.69 2.65
C LEU A 68 8.80 9.82 2.10
N LEU A 69 8.18 10.85 1.53
CA LEU A 69 8.86 12.05 1.02
C LEU A 69 9.49 12.86 2.15
N HIS A 70 8.78 13.04 3.25
CA HIS A 70 9.25 13.77 4.43
C HIS A 70 10.22 12.97 5.31
N ARG A 71 10.60 11.73 4.92
CA ARG A 71 11.44 10.80 5.70
C ARG A 71 10.94 10.58 7.13
N ARG A 72 9.62 10.68 7.34
CA ARG A 72 9.00 10.47 8.64
C ARG A 72 8.54 9.01 8.74
N SER A 73 8.82 8.37 9.88
CA SER A 73 8.25 7.05 10.14
C SER A 73 6.72 7.19 10.27
N PRO A 74 5.93 6.34 9.58
CA PRO A 74 4.48 6.36 9.75
C PRO A 74 4.12 6.00 11.20
N SER A 75 3.09 6.65 11.70
CA SER A 75 2.47 6.34 12.98
C SER A 75 1.67 5.03 12.91
N SER A 76 1.35 4.45 14.07
CA SER A 76 0.52 3.24 14.14
C SER A 76 -0.87 3.45 13.52
N HIS A 77 -1.42 4.66 13.61
CA HIS A 77 -2.71 5.01 13.01
C HIS A 77 -2.65 5.05 11.48
N GLU A 78 -1.63 5.71 10.91
CA GLU A 78 -1.40 5.76 9.46
C GLU A 78 -1.16 4.36 8.90
N THR A 79 -0.39 3.54 9.63
CA THR A 79 -0.14 2.13 9.30
C THR A 79 -1.44 1.31 9.28
N ALA A 80 -2.32 1.49 10.26
CA ALA A 80 -3.61 0.79 10.33
C ALA A 80 -4.55 1.21 9.20
N CYS A 81 -4.63 2.52 8.92
CA CYS A 81 -5.41 3.05 7.80
C CYS A 81 -4.93 2.48 6.45
N PHE A 82 -3.61 2.43 6.24
CA PHE A 82 -3.02 1.88 5.03
C PHE A 82 -3.32 0.39 4.86
N ARG A 83 -3.28 -0.41 5.93
CA ARG A 83 -3.66 -1.83 5.90
C ARG A 83 -5.13 -2.03 5.56
N SER A 84 -6.03 -1.20 6.10
CA SER A 84 -7.46 -1.26 5.75
C SER A 84 -7.66 -1.04 4.26
N MET A 85 -7.06 0.02 3.71
CA MET A 85 -7.11 0.31 2.28
C MET A 85 -6.57 -0.85 1.43
N LEU A 86 -5.43 -1.43 1.80
CA LEU A 86 -4.88 -2.57 1.06
C LEU A 86 -5.82 -3.78 1.08
N SER A 87 -6.49 -4.05 2.21
CA SER A 87 -7.42 -5.17 2.32
C SER A 87 -8.69 -5.01 1.47
N GLU A 88 -9.13 -3.76 1.25
CA GLU A 88 -10.31 -3.43 0.43
C GLU A 88 -10.00 -3.47 -1.07
N LEU A 89 -8.77 -3.14 -1.45
CA LEU A 89 -8.31 -3.13 -2.85
C LEU A 89 -7.90 -4.52 -3.37
N LEU A 90 -7.80 -5.53 -2.50
CA LEU A 90 -7.47 -6.89 -2.90
C LEU A 90 -8.73 -7.72 -3.14
N PRO A 91 -8.82 -8.49 -4.24
CA PRO A 91 -9.91 -9.42 -4.43
C PRO A 91 -9.95 -10.43 -3.29
N ARG A 92 -11.12 -10.60 -2.68
CA ARG A 92 -11.39 -11.75 -1.79
C ARG A 92 -11.56 -12.97 -2.69
N ASP A 93 -10.62 -13.91 -2.63
CA ASP A 93 -10.80 -15.26 -3.18
C ASP A 93 -12.05 -15.92 -2.58
#